data_AF-A0A2V8QD11-F1
#
_entry.id   AF-A0A2V8QD11-F1
#
_cell.length_a   1.000
_cell.length_b   1.000
_cell.length_c   1.000
_cell.angle_alpha   90.00
_cell.angle_beta   90.00
_cell.angle_gamma   90.00
#
_symmetry.space_group_name_H-M   'P 1'
#
loop_
_entity.id
_entity.type
_entity.pdbx_description
1 polymer ?
#
loop_
_entity_poly.entity_id
_entity_poly.type
_entity_poly.pdbx_seq_one_letter_code
_entity_poly.pdbx_strand_id
1 'polypeptide(L)' 'MPRTIVVGDIHGCFDELSDLLDLIKLKNNDRVVAVGDLITKG' A
#
# COMPACT_ATOMS: atom_id res chain seq x y z
N MET A 1 15.43 -9.34 -9.47
CA MET A 1 15.35 -8.16 -8.57
C MET A 1 14.02 -8.23 -7.84
N PRO A 2 13.97 -7.93 -6.53
CA PRO A 2 12.69 -7.85 -5.82
C PRO A 2 11.82 -6.74 -6.43
N ARG A 3 10.51 -6.99 -6.54
CA ARG A 3 9.55 -6.00 -7.04
C ARG A 3 9.28 -4.99 -5.92
N THR A 4 9.42 -3.71 -6.24
CA THR A 4 9.04 -2.61 -5.32
C THR A 4 7.70 -2.04 -5.76
N ILE A 5 6.75 -2.00 -4.84
CA ILE A 5 5.42 -1.40 -5.01
C ILE A 5 5.40 -0.12 -4.20
N VAL A 6 5.12 0.99 -4.87
CA VAL A 6 5.04 2.32 -4.25
C VAL A 6 3.56 2.71 -4.18
N VAL A 7 3.06 2.92 -2.98
CA VAL A 7 1.67 3.32 -2.71
C VAL A 7 1.66 4.80 -2.31
N GLY A 8 0.83 5.59 -3.01
CA GLY A 8 0.62 7.00 -2.69
C GLY A 8 -0.28 7.19 -1.47
N ASP A 9 -1.20 8.13 -1.56
CA ASP A 9 -2.07 8.52 -0.46
C ASP A 9 -3.00 7.36 -0.04
N ILE A 10 -3.09 7.13 1.26
CA ILE A 10 -3.94 6.09 1.85
C ILE A 10 -5.13 6.72 2.60
N HIS A 11 -4.93 7.87 3.22
CA HIS A 11 -5.92 8.63 3.98
C HIS A 11 -6.70 7.81 5.01
N GLY A 12 -6.07 6.79 5.61
CA GLY A 12 -6.75 5.91 6.58
C GLY A 12 -7.82 5.01 5.96
N CYS A 13 -7.94 4.95 4.63
CA CYS A 13 -8.83 4.08 3.88
C CYS A 13 -8.34 2.62 3.96
N PHE A 14 -8.62 1.98 5.10
CA PHE A 14 -8.13 0.64 5.42
C PHE A 14 -8.67 -0.43 4.48
N ASP A 15 -9.96 -0.37 4.15
CA ASP A 15 -10.62 -1.36 3.32
C ASP A 15 -10.07 -1.30 1.88
N GLU A 16 -9.94 -0.10 1.32
CA GLU A 16 -9.37 0.15 0.00
C GLU A 16 -7.90 -0.24 -0.10
N LEU A 17 -7.12 0.02 0.96
CA LEU A 17 -5.74 -0.45 1.03
C LEU A 17 -5.70 -1.99 1.02
N SER A 18 -6.57 -2.65 1.78
CA SER A 18 -6.65 -4.11 1.84
C SER A 18 -7.00 -4.69 0.48
N ASP A 19 -8.03 -4.16 -0.18
CA ASP A 19 -8.44 -4.56 -1.54
C ASP A 19 -7.30 -4.36 -2.56
N LEU A 20 -6.58 -3.24 -2.46
CA LEU A 20 -5.43 -2.97 -3.32
C LEU A 20 -4.31 -3.99 -3.12
N LEU A 21 -3.97 -4.32 -1.87
CA LEU A 21 -2.93 -5.31 -1.55
C LEU A 21 -3.32 -6.71 -2.01
N ASP A 22 -4.60 -7.08 -1.92
CA ASP A 22 -5.14 -8.34 -2.45
C ASP A 22 -5.07 -8.41 -3.98
N LEU A 23 -5.44 -7.32 -4.67
CA LEU A 23 -5.34 -7.21 -6.13
C LEU A 23 -3.89 -7.34 -6.61
N ILE A 24 -2.95 -6.74 -5.87
CA ILE A 24 -1.51 -6.77 -6.12
C ILE A 24 -0.90 -8.17 -6.01
N LYS A 25 -1.56 -9.06 -5.25
CA LYS A 25 -1.10 -10.43 -4.91
C LYS A 25 0.32 -10.42 -4.37
N LEU A 26 0.50 -9.78 -3.22
CA LEU A 26 1.80 -9.63 -2.57
C LEU A 26 2.52 -10.98 -2.43
N LYS A 27 3.79 -10.98 -2.80
CA LYS A 27 4.71 -12.12 -2.61
C LYS A 27 5.66 -11.82 -1.48
N ASN A 28 6.20 -12.86 -0.85
CA ASN A 28 7.16 -12.74 0.27
C ASN A 28 8.42 -11.91 -0.05
N ASN A 29 8.74 -11.72 -1.33
CA ASN A 29 9.90 -10.95 -1.77
C ASN A 29 9.52 -9.59 -2.38
N ASP A 30 8.25 -9.21 -2.31
CA ASP A 30 7.80 -7.87 -2.69
C ASP A 30 8.13 -6.88 -1.56
N ARG A 31 8.53 -5.67 -1.95
CA ARG A 31 8.72 -4.55 -1.02
C ARG A 31 7.61 -3.54 -1.24
N VAL A 32 6.83 -3.26 -0.21
CA VAL A 32 5.80 -2.21 -0.23
C VAL A 32 6.33 -0.97 0.46
N VAL A 33 6.20 0.19 -0.19
CA VAL A 33 6.59 1.50 0.35
C VAL A 33 5.43 2.46 0.20
N ALA A 34 4.88 2.94 1.33
CA ALA A 34 3.93 4.04 1.33
C ALA A 34 4.70 5.37 1.34
N VAL A 35 4.31 6.34 0.51
CA VAL A 35 5.08 7.59 0.32
C VAL A 35 4.41 8.84 0.88
N GLY A 36 3.21 8.75 1.45
CA GLY A 36 2.54 9.92 2.02
C GLY A 36 1.16 9.58 2.58
N ASP A 37 0.58 10.55 3.29
CA ASP A 37 -0.83 10.61 3.68
C ASP A 37 -1.41 9.27 4.16
N LEU A 38 -0.73 8.62 5.11
CA LEU A 38 -1.15 7.32 5.66
C LEU A 38 -2.52 7.38 6.34
N ILE A 39 -2.80 8.49 7.01
CA ILE A 39 -4.05 8.79 7.71
C ILE A 39 -4.53 10.18 7.29
N THR A 40 -5.82 10.46 7.44
CA THR A 40 -6.28 11.85 7.37
C THR A 40 -5.70 12.65 8.53
N LYS A 41 -5.59 13.97 8.36
CA LYS A 41 -5.50 14.85 9.53
C LYS A 41 -6.76 14.62 10.38
N GLY A 42 -6.59 14.61 11.70
CA GLY A 42 -7.69 14.44 12.65
C GLY A 42 -8.84 15.41 12.40
#